data_AF-A0A5K1HHP7-F1
#
_entry.id   AF-A0A5K1HHP7-F1
#
_cell.length_a   1.000
_cell.length_b   1.000
_cell.length_c   1.000
_cell.angle_alpha   90.00
_cell.angle_beta   90.00
_cell.angle_gamma   90.00
#
_symmetry.space_group_name_H-M   'P 1'
#
loop_
_entity.id
_entity.type
_entity.pdbx_description
1 polymer ?
#
loop_
_entity_poly.entity_id
_entity_poly.type
_entity_poly.pdbx_seq_one_letter_code
_entity_poly.pdbx_strand_id
1 'polypeptide(L)'
;YFWWGNYAFLGSPCSLVGTLRGPNGLDLSRLKKDIQPWQERRSAEYMTHAPLGSLNSVGGVATEINAVNYVSPRSWLSTSHFVLGFFFFVGHLWHAGRARAAAAGFEKGIDRDFEPVLFMTPLN
;
A
#
# COMPACT_ATOMS: atom_id res chain seq x y z
N TYR A 1 -9.13 -24.06 2.07
CA TYR A 1 -9.04 -22.59 2.19
C TYR A 1 -7.78 -21.96 1.59
N PHE A 2 -6.69 -22.70 1.34
CA PHE A 2 -5.44 -22.12 0.78
C PHE A 2 -5.42 -21.92 -0.75
N TRP A 3 -6.38 -22.50 -1.48
CA TRP A 3 -6.38 -22.49 -2.95
C TRP A 3 -6.99 -21.24 -3.61
N TRP A 4 -7.62 -20.35 -2.84
CA TRP A 4 -8.32 -19.17 -3.40
C TRP A 4 -7.49 -17.88 -3.42
N GLY A 5 -6.35 -17.83 -2.74
CA GLY A 5 -5.60 -16.57 -2.55
C GLY A 5 -5.10 -15.92 -3.84
N ASN A 6 -4.75 -16.73 -4.84
CA ASN A 6 -4.18 -16.22 -6.09
C ASN A 6 -5.22 -15.68 -7.08
N TYR A 7 -6.52 -15.96 -6.90
CA TYR A 7 -7.56 -15.48 -7.83
C TYR A 7 -7.68 -13.95 -7.83
N ALA A 8 -7.33 -13.29 -6.71
CA ALA A 8 -7.27 -11.83 -6.62
C ALA A 8 -6.21 -11.20 -7.54
N PHE A 9 -5.27 -12.00 -8.08
CA PHE A 9 -4.13 -11.52 -8.86
C PHE A 9 -4.15 -11.99 -10.33
N LEU A 10 -5.27 -12.54 -10.83
CA LEU A 10 -5.39 -12.99 -12.23
C LEU A 10 -5.16 -11.89 -13.28
N GLY A 11 -5.27 -10.62 -12.87
CA GLY A 11 -5.02 -9.45 -13.71
C GLY A 11 -3.56 -9.05 -13.85
N SER A 12 -2.64 -9.62 -13.06
CA SER A 12 -1.24 -9.17 -13.01
C SER A 12 -0.52 -9.31 -14.35
N PRO A 13 -0.13 -8.21 -15.02
CA PRO A 13 0.64 -8.27 -16.25
C PRO A 13 2.12 -8.51 -15.89
N CYS A 14 2.64 -9.68 -16.21
CA CYS A 14 4.06 -10.00 -16.02
C CYS A 14 4.64 -10.57 -17.31
N SER A 15 5.82 -10.08 -17.73
CA SER A 15 6.54 -10.57 -18.91
C SER A 15 6.86 -12.07 -18.84
N LEU A 16 6.99 -12.64 -17.63
CA LEU A 16 7.19 -14.06 -17.41
C LEU A 16 6.00 -14.92 -17.80
N VAL A 17 4.79 -14.42 -17.56
CA VAL A 17 3.53 -15.13 -17.84
C VAL A 17 2.93 -14.69 -19.18
N GLY A 18 3.34 -13.53 -19.70
CA GLY A 18 2.80 -12.92 -20.91
C GLY A 18 2.90 -13.78 -22.15
N THR A 19 3.97 -14.57 -22.30
CA THR A 19 4.14 -15.50 -23.45
C THR A 19 3.18 -16.69 -23.40
N LEU A 20 2.71 -17.05 -22.21
CA LEU A 20 1.75 -18.13 -21.96
C LEU A 20 0.29 -17.65 -22.04
N ARG A 21 0.06 -16.37 -22.31
CA ARG A 21 -1.27 -15.76 -22.43
C ARG A 21 -1.70 -15.67 -23.90
N GLY A 22 -2.92 -16.12 -24.17
CA GLY A 22 -3.65 -15.89 -25.42
C GLY A 22 -4.79 -14.87 -25.24
N PRO A 23 -5.64 -14.69 -26.27
CA PRO A 23 -6.74 -13.72 -26.25
C PRO A 23 -7.72 -13.90 -25.08
N ASN A 24 -7.90 -15.14 -24.60
CA ASN A 24 -8.86 -15.49 -23.55
C ASN A 24 -8.18 -15.80 -22.19
N GLY A 25 -6.94 -15.35 -21.98
CA GLY A 25 -6.19 -15.64 -20.75
C GLY A 25 -5.11 -16.70 -20.96
N LEU A 26 -4.84 -17.57 -19.98
CA LEU A 26 -3.78 -18.59 -20.09
C LEU A 26 -4.12 -19.63 -21.16
N ASP A 27 -3.21 -19.85 -22.11
CA ASP A 27 -3.41 -20.77 -23.24
C ASP A 27 -2.94 -22.18 -22.87
N LEU A 28 -3.88 -23.14 -22.89
CA LEU A 28 -3.62 -24.52 -22.52
C LEU A 28 -2.60 -25.22 -23.44
N SER A 29 -2.54 -24.83 -24.72
CA SER A 29 -1.60 -25.44 -25.68
C SER A 29 -0.16 -25.03 -25.37
N ARG A 30 0.05 -23.76 -25.04
CA ARG A 30 1.35 -23.19 -24.66
C ARG A 30 1.82 -23.68 -23.31
N LEU A 31 0.92 -23.79 -22.34
CA LEU A 31 1.27 -24.36 -21.03
C LEU A 31 1.81 -25.79 -21.12
N LYS A 32 1.35 -26.57 -22.11
CA LYS A 32 1.82 -27.95 -22.29
C LYS A 32 3.18 -28.07 -23.00
N LYS A 33 3.59 -27.05 -23.77
CA LYS A 33 4.69 -27.20 -24.74
C LYS A 33 5.76 -26.11 -24.66
N ASP A 34 5.39 -24.92 -24.20
CA ASP A 34 6.18 -23.71 -24.43
C ASP A 34 6.79 -23.13 -23.15
N ILE A 35 6.65 -23.81 -22.00
CA ILE A 35 7.30 -23.39 -20.74
C ILE A 35 8.81 -23.49 -20.88
N GLN A 36 9.49 -22.37 -20.71
CA GLN A 36 10.94 -22.30 -20.81
C GLN A 36 11.62 -22.45 -19.45
N PRO A 37 12.80 -23.09 -19.35
CA PRO A 37 13.51 -23.27 -18.07
C PRO A 37 13.86 -21.96 -17.34
N TRP A 38 14.05 -20.86 -18.07
CA TRP A 38 14.31 -19.56 -17.44
C TRP A 38 13.04 -18.95 -16.82
N GLN A 39 11.85 -19.25 -17.36
CA GLN A 39 10.57 -18.83 -16.76
C GLN A 39 10.36 -19.57 -15.45
N GLU A 40 10.60 -20.89 -15.44
CA GLU A 40 10.49 -21.71 -14.24
C GLU A 40 11.43 -21.23 -13.12
N ARG A 41 12.72 -21.03 -13.44
CA ARG A 41 13.69 -20.51 -12.46
C ARG A 41 13.28 -19.16 -11.89
N ARG A 42 12.76 -18.25 -12.73
CA ARG A 42 12.31 -16.93 -12.27
C ARG A 42 11.04 -17.01 -11.43
N SER A 43 10.09 -17.87 -11.80
CA SER A 43 8.89 -18.13 -11.01
C SER A 43 9.24 -18.69 -9.64
N ALA A 44 10.20 -19.63 -9.55
CA ALA A 44 10.70 -20.15 -8.29
C ALA A 44 11.37 -19.05 -7.45
N GLU A 45 12.24 -18.23 -8.06
CA GLU A 45 12.90 -17.10 -7.38
C GLU A 45 11.87 -16.11 -6.79
N TYR A 46 10.84 -15.72 -7.56
CA TYR A 46 9.82 -14.80 -7.07
C TYR A 46 8.93 -15.41 -5.98
N MET A 47 8.70 -16.72 -6.02
CA MET A 47 7.97 -17.43 -4.98
C MET A 47 8.78 -17.48 -3.67
N THR A 48 10.07 -17.80 -3.74
CA THR A 48 10.92 -17.90 -2.53
C THR A 48 11.32 -16.54 -1.97
N HIS A 49 11.26 -15.48 -2.77
CA HIS A 49 11.49 -14.09 -2.36
C HIS A 49 10.19 -13.27 -2.29
N ALA A 50 9.09 -13.89 -1.86
CA ALA A 50 7.86 -13.18 -1.57
C ALA A 50 8.11 -12.02 -0.58
N PRO A 51 7.42 -10.88 -0.70
CA PRO A 51 7.65 -9.69 0.13
C PRO A 51 7.03 -9.83 1.54
N LEU A 52 7.35 -10.93 2.22
CA LEU A 52 6.90 -11.26 3.57
C LEU A 52 8.12 -11.35 4.50
N GLY A 53 8.01 -10.72 5.67
CA GLY A 53 9.05 -10.77 6.68
C GLY A 53 8.70 -9.94 7.91
N SER A 54 9.50 -10.08 8.95
CA SER A 54 9.36 -9.41 10.24
C SER A 54 10.24 -8.15 10.33
N LEU A 55 9.99 -7.32 11.37
CA LEU A 55 10.72 -6.07 11.58
C LEU A 55 12.22 -6.25 11.85
N ASN A 56 12.63 -7.36 12.47
CA ASN A 56 14.04 -7.72 12.69
C ASN A 56 14.65 -8.49 11.50
N SER A 57 14.04 -8.37 10.33
CA SER A 57 14.49 -8.92 9.04
C SER A 57 14.47 -10.43 8.90
N VAL A 58 13.65 -11.15 9.67
CA VAL A 58 13.41 -12.58 9.41
C VAL A 58 12.40 -12.72 8.27
N GLY A 59 12.83 -13.30 7.16
CA GLY A 59 12.02 -13.48 5.95
C GLY A 59 11.11 -14.71 6.04
N GLY A 60 9.95 -14.63 5.39
CA GLY A 60 8.95 -15.69 5.38
C GLY A 60 7.65 -15.28 6.07
N VAL A 61 6.83 -16.28 6.41
CA VAL A 61 5.56 -16.06 7.12
C VAL A 61 5.80 -15.72 8.59
N ALA A 62 4.78 -15.20 9.29
CA ALA A 62 4.91 -14.78 10.69
C ALA A 62 5.32 -15.92 11.66
N THR A 63 5.13 -17.17 11.28
CA THR A 63 5.51 -18.36 12.05
C THR A 63 6.84 -18.98 11.60
N GLU A 64 7.56 -18.32 10.69
CA GLU A 64 8.85 -18.80 10.21
C GLU A 64 9.91 -18.66 11.32
N ILE A 65 10.78 -19.65 11.44
CA ILE A 65 11.91 -19.61 12.38
C ILE A 65 12.98 -18.62 11.89
N ASN A 66 13.88 -18.18 12.78
CA ASN A 66 14.96 -17.25 12.48
C ASN A 66 16.05 -17.89 11.57
N ALA A 67 15.74 -18.10 10.29
CA ALA A 67 16.61 -18.80 9.34
C ALA A 67 17.12 -17.89 8.21
N VAL A 68 16.26 -17.04 7.63
CA VAL A 68 16.60 -16.22 6.46
C VAL A 68 16.53 -14.75 6.82
N ASN A 69 17.62 -14.02 6.59
CA ASN A 69 17.67 -12.57 6.77
C ASN A 69 17.24 -11.86 5.47
N TYR A 70 15.94 -11.58 5.32
CA TYR A 70 15.36 -10.97 4.13
C TYR A 70 14.05 -10.24 4.41
N VAL A 71 13.97 -8.99 3.96
CA VAL A 71 12.71 -8.24 3.80
C VAL A 71 12.78 -7.51 2.46
N SER A 72 11.72 -7.59 1.67
CA SER A 72 11.70 -6.97 0.34
C SER A 72 11.82 -5.43 0.44
N PRO A 73 12.63 -4.78 -0.43
CA PRO A 73 12.63 -3.33 -0.56
C PRO A 73 11.25 -2.73 -0.86
N ARG A 74 10.36 -3.50 -1.52
CA ARG A 74 8.97 -3.08 -1.75
C ARG A 74 8.23 -2.84 -0.44
N SER A 75 8.41 -3.72 0.55
CA SER A 75 7.80 -3.60 1.87
C SER A 75 8.32 -2.36 2.58
N TRP A 76 9.65 -2.17 2.63
CA TRP A 76 10.26 -0.99 3.26
C TRP A 76 9.83 0.33 2.64
N LEU A 77 9.85 0.41 1.30
CA LEU A 77 9.47 1.64 0.60
C LEU A 77 7.97 1.91 0.76
N SER A 78 7.12 0.91 0.60
CA SER A 78 5.67 1.08 0.71
C SER A 78 5.25 1.51 2.11
N THR A 79 5.75 0.87 3.18
CA THR A 79 5.39 1.23 4.55
C THR A 79 5.90 2.61 4.93
N SER A 80 7.15 2.94 4.60
CA SER A 80 7.74 4.24 4.89
C SER A 80 6.96 5.37 4.20
N HIS A 81 6.65 5.22 2.92
CA HIS A 81 5.92 6.25 2.17
C HIS A 81 4.46 6.37 2.62
N PHE A 82 3.83 5.27 3.04
CA PHE A 82 2.48 5.32 3.61
C PHE A 82 2.45 6.14 4.91
N VAL A 83 3.39 5.86 5.83
CA VAL A 83 3.50 6.61 7.10
C VAL A 83 3.80 8.09 6.84
N LEU A 84 4.75 8.38 5.95
CA LEU A 84 5.07 9.76 5.57
C LEU A 84 3.87 10.47 4.94
N GLY A 85 3.18 9.82 3.99
CA GLY A 85 1.99 10.37 3.33
C GLY A 85 0.87 10.69 4.32
N PHE A 86 0.64 9.83 5.31
CA PHE A 86 -0.31 10.08 6.38
C PHE A 86 0.05 11.33 7.19
N PHE A 87 1.30 11.45 7.64
CA PHE A 87 1.72 12.63 8.41
C PHE A 87 1.74 13.92 7.59
N PHE A 88 2.05 13.85 6.30
CA PHE A 88 1.89 15.00 5.40
C PHE A 88 0.44 15.44 5.28
N PHE A 89 -0.50 14.49 5.23
CA PHE A 89 -1.93 14.80 5.20
C PHE A 89 -2.40 15.44 6.51
N VAL A 90 -2.01 14.90 7.66
CA VAL A 90 -2.30 15.50 8.98
C VAL A 90 -1.70 16.90 9.09
N GLY A 91 -0.43 17.07 8.69
CA GLY A 91 0.24 18.36 8.65
C GLY A 91 -0.46 19.34 7.71
N HIS A 92 -0.91 18.89 6.54
CA HIS A 92 -1.68 19.71 5.60
C HIS A 92 -2.98 20.23 6.25
N LEU A 93 -3.79 19.36 6.85
CA LEU A 93 -5.03 19.76 7.51
C LEU A 93 -4.78 20.77 8.63
N TRP A 94 -3.78 20.49 9.47
CA TRP A 94 -3.39 21.38 10.56
C TRP A 94 -2.97 22.77 10.06
N HIS A 95 -2.04 22.82 9.11
CA HIS A 95 -1.52 24.08 8.59
C HIS A 95 -2.55 24.83 7.75
N ALA A 96 -3.37 24.15 6.95
CA ALA A 96 -4.43 24.78 6.18
C ALA A 96 -5.51 25.39 7.08
N GLY A 97 -5.94 24.67 8.12
CA GLY A 97 -6.88 25.17 9.12
C GLY A 97 -6.33 26.40 9.87
N ARG A 98 -5.09 26.31 10.36
CA ARG A 98 -4.43 27.43 11.05
C ARG A 98 -4.21 28.64 10.14
N ALA A 99 -3.79 28.43 8.89
CA ALA A 99 -3.59 29.53 7.94
C ALA A 99 -4.90 30.26 7.65
N ARG A 100 -6.01 29.52 7.52
CA ARG A 100 -7.35 30.12 7.35
C ARG A 100 -7.79 30.90 8.58
N ALA A 101 -7.64 30.33 9.78
CA ALA A 101 -7.98 31.01 11.02
C ALA A 101 -7.15 32.29 11.22
N ALA A 102 -5.87 32.27 10.84
CA ALA A 102 -4.98 33.42 10.94
C ALA A 102 -5.34 34.51 9.92
N ALA A 103 -5.69 34.13 8.69
CA ALA A 103 -6.16 35.07 7.67
C ALA A 103 -7.48 35.74 8.08
N ALA A 104 -8.33 35.03 8.83
CA ALA A 104 -9.57 35.56 9.38
C ALA A 104 -9.42 36.23 10.76
N GLY A 105 -8.22 36.20 11.36
CA GLY A 105 -7.88 36.92 12.59
C GLY A 105 -8.33 36.31 13.92
N PHE A 106 -8.74 35.03 13.94
CA PHE A 106 -9.21 34.33 15.15
C PHE A 106 -8.34 33.13 15.55
N GLU A 107 -7.11 33.03 15.04
CA GLU A 107 -6.22 31.90 15.33
C GLU A 107 -5.74 31.83 16.79
N LYS A 108 -5.83 32.95 17.52
CA LYS A 108 -5.43 33.07 18.94
C LYS A 108 -6.59 32.90 19.92
N GLY A 109 -7.80 32.71 19.43
CA GLY A 109 -9.01 32.61 20.26
C GLY A 109 -10.11 33.57 19.79
N ILE A 110 -11.22 33.54 20.52
CA ILE A 110 -12.42 34.33 20.25
C ILE A 110 -12.31 35.65 21.02
N ASP A 111 -12.77 36.74 20.41
CA ASP A 111 -12.93 38.02 21.09
C ASP A 111 -14.07 37.95 22.11
N ARG A 112 -13.80 38.29 23.37
CA ARG A 112 -14.77 38.23 24.46
C ARG A 112 -15.85 39.30 24.34
N ASP A 113 -15.57 40.40 23.64
CA ASP A 113 -16.53 41.48 23.44
C ASP A 113 -17.37 41.28 22.18
N PHE A 114 -16.88 40.50 21.21
CA PHE A 114 -17.51 40.26 19.91
C PHE A 114 -17.62 38.77 19.56
N GLU A 115 -18.26 37.99 20.44
CA GLU A 115 -18.49 36.57 20.22
C GLU A 115 -19.56 36.31 19.14
N PRO A 116 -19.23 35.74 17.96
CA PRO A 116 -20.16 35.67 16.82
C PRO A 116 -21.43 34.88 17.09
N VAL A 117 -21.37 33.86 17.95
CA VAL A 117 -22.51 32.99 18.25
C VAL A 117 -23.61 33.73 19.01
N LEU A 118 -23.28 34.75 19.81
CA LEU A 118 -24.26 35.54 20.56
C LEU A 118 -25.15 36.42 19.66
N PHE A 119 -24.72 36.69 18.42
CA PHE A 119 -25.47 37.48 17.45
C PHE A 119 -26.33 36.63 16.50
N MET A 120 -26.28 35.30 16.62
CA MET A 120 -27.08 34.39 15.79
C MET A 120 -28.43 34.10 16.44
N THR A 121 -29.46 33.85 15.63
CA THR A 121 -30.77 33.41 16.14
C THR A 121 -30.67 32.02 16.76
N PRO A 122 -31.35 31.75 17.89
CA PRO A 122 -31.39 30.42 18.48
C PRO A 122 -31.99 29.42 17.49
N LEU A 123 -31.50 28.18 17.53
CA LEU A 123 -31.92 27.11 16.60
C LEU A 123 -33.26 26.46 16.98
N ASN A 124 -33.88 26.87 18.09
CA ASN A 124 -35.14 26.34 18.62
C ASN A 124 -36.30 27.33 18.45
#